data_AF-A0A8S9K0S4-F1
#
_entry.id   AF-A0A8S9K0S4-F1
#
_cell.length_a   1.000
_cell.length_b   1.000
_cell.length_c   1.000
_cell.angle_alpha   90.00
_cell.angle_beta   90.00
_cell.angle_gamma   90.00
#
_symmetry.space_group_name_H-M   'P 1'
#
loop_
_entity.id
_entity.type
_entity.pdbx_description
1 polymer ?
#
loop_
_entity_poly.entity_id
_entity_poly.type
_entity_poly.pdbx_seq_one_letter_code
_entity_poly.pdbx_strand_id
1 'polypeptide(L)'
;MNAAGEGDVETKPTMVVAAAEMAEAQYVRAKTAVWWDIENCQVPKGVDAHGIAQNISSALEKMNYLGTVSISAFGDTNRIPPAIQQALNSTGIALNHVPAGSI
;
A
#
# COMPACT_ATOMS: atom_id res chain seq x y z
N MET A 1 27.63 17.61 37.63
CA MET A 1 28.72 17.28 36.70
C MET A 1 28.45 15.88 36.16
N ASN A 2 27.98 15.86 34.92
CA ASN A 2 27.97 14.83 33.87
C ASN A 2 27.45 13.40 34.09
N ALA A 3 26.75 12.97 33.03
CA ALA A 3 26.12 11.70 32.74
C ALA A 3 27.07 10.65 32.16
N ALA A 4 26.65 9.38 32.21
CA ALA A 4 26.76 8.33 31.19
C ALA A 4 25.95 7.13 31.76
N GLY A 5 24.99 6.50 31.09
CA GLY A 5 24.81 6.26 29.66
C GLY A 5 24.81 4.74 29.48
N GLU A 6 23.74 4.06 29.92
CA GLU A 6 23.55 2.63 29.69
C GLU A 6 22.78 2.47 28.38
N GLY A 7 23.46 1.94 27.37
CA GLY A 7 22.97 1.88 26.01
C GLY A 7 21.87 0.83 25.84
N ASP A 8 20.70 1.29 25.39
CA ASP A 8 19.70 0.44 24.76
C ASP A 8 20.31 -0.14 23.48
N VAL A 9 20.45 -1.47 23.45
CA VAL A 9 20.82 -2.23 22.25
C VAL A 9 19.73 -2.01 21.21
N GLU A 10 20.03 -1.16 20.23
CA GLU A 10 19.27 -1.06 19.00
C GLU A 10 19.43 -2.37 18.22
N THR A 11 18.47 -3.27 18.39
CA THR A 11 18.37 -4.49 17.57
C THR A 11 18.03 -4.10 16.14
N LYS A 12 19.08 -4.02 15.31
CA LYS A 12 18.97 -3.90 13.85
C LYS A 12 18.34 -5.18 13.27
N PRO A 13 17.21 -5.13 12.54
CA PRO A 13 16.67 -6.32 11.91
C PRO A 13 17.58 -6.75 10.75
N THR A 14 18.05 -7.98 10.82
CA THR A 14 18.80 -8.65 9.75
C THR A 14 17.82 -9.23 8.74
N MET A 15 18.12 -9.06 7.45
CA MET A 15 17.36 -9.58 6.32
C MET A 15 17.01 -11.07 6.47
N VAL A 16 15.74 -11.34 6.76
CA VAL A 16 15.05 -12.58 6.45
C VAL A 16 13.75 -12.17 5.78
N VAL A 17 13.37 -12.83 4.68
CA VAL A 17 12.10 -12.61 3.97
C VAL A 17 10.97 -12.33 4.95
N ALA A 18 10.55 -11.07 5.06
CA ALA A 18 9.70 -10.61 6.14
C ALA A 18 8.39 -11.39 6.09
N ALA A 19 8.18 -12.28 7.07
CA ALA A 19 6.85 -12.41 7.64
C ALA A 19 6.44 -10.97 7.95
N ALA A 20 5.44 -10.46 7.24
CA ALA A 20 5.15 -9.05 7.28
C ALA A 20 5.04 -8.59 8.74
N GLU A 21 5.81 -7.57 9.10
CA GLU A 21 5.85 -7.05 10.46
C GLU A 21 4.43 -6.69 10.86
N MET A 22 3.94 -7.31 11.92
CA MET A 22 2.60 -7.06 12.43
C MET A 22 2.51 -5.60 12.90
N ALA A 23 1.36 -4.97 12.71
CA ALA A 23 1.11 -3.62 13.15
C ALA A 23 1.39 -3.48 14.66
N GLU A 24 2.20 -2.49 15.03
CA GLU A 24 2.35 -2.07 16.43
C GLU A 24 0.98 -1.69 17.01
N ALA A 25 0.83 -1.84 18.33
CA ALA A 25 -0.45 -1.64 19.03
C ALA A 25 -1.15 -0.30 18.69
N GLN A 26 -0.38 0.77 18.50
CA GLN A 26 -0.88 2.09 18.12
C GLN A 26 -1.46 2.17 16.70
N TYR A 27 -1.04 1.28 15.80
CA TYR A 27 -1.45 1.28 14.39
C TYR A 27 -2.58 0.31 14.07
N VAL A 28 -2.90 -0.64 14.96
CA VAL A 28 -3.93 -1.68 14.72
C VAL A 28 -5.27 -1.10 14.29
N ARG A 29 -5.68 0.04 14.84
CA ARG A 29 -6.94 0.72 14.51
C ARG A 29 -6.75 2.04 13.79
N ALA A 30 -5.51 2.39 13.45
CA ALA A 30 -5.23 3.61 12.71
C ALA A 30 -5.82 3.51 11.29
N LYS A 31 -6.24 4.65 10.74
CA LYS A 31 -6.61 4.72 9.33
C LYS A 31 -5.37 4.48 8.49
N THR A 32 -5.49 3.65 7.46
CA THR A 32 -4.39 3.29 6.57
C THR A 32 -4.64 3.86 5.18
N ALA A 33 -3.66 4.58 4.65
CA ALA A 33 -3.69 5.08 3.28
C ALA A 33 -2.69 4.31 2.42
N VAL A 34 -3.17 3.74 1.31
CA VAL A 34 -2.36 3.06 0.30
C VAL A 34 -2.20 3.96 -0.90
N TRP A 35 -0.95 4.22 -1.27
CA TRP A 35 -0.58 5.05 -2.41
C TRP A 35 0.09 4.15 -3.44
N TRP A 36 -0.61 3.90 -4.53
CA TRP A 36 -0.20 2.96 -5.54
C TRP A 36 0.25 3.66 -6.81
N ASP A 37 1.52 3.52 -7.16
CA ASP A 37 2.04 3.91 -8.46
C ASP A 37 1.62 2.86 -9.51
N ILE A 38 0.56 3.15 -10.26
CA ILE A 38 -0.01 2.19 -11.22
C ILE A 38 0.77 2.13 -12.53
N GLU A 39 1.65 3.10 -12.81
CA GLU A 39 2.52 3.06 -13.98
C GLU A 39 3.66 2.07 -13.79
N ASN A 40 4.29 2.11 -12.61
CA ASN A 40 5.39 1.22 -12.27
C ASN A 40 4.92 -0.15 -11.72
N CYS A 41 3.76 -0.20 -11.06
CA CYS A 41 3.17 -1.43 -10.52
C CYS A 41 1.83 -1.73 -11.18
N GLN A 42 1.82 -2.02 -12.47
CA GLN A 42 0.59 -2.24 -13.25
C GLN A 42 -0.21 -3.47 -12.78
N VAL A 43 -1.51 -3.48 -13.09
CA VAL A 43 -2.35 -4.67 -12.95
C VAL A 43 -1.79 -5.81 -13.81
N PRO A 44 -1.44 -6.97 -13.23
CA PRO A 44 -0.92 -8.09 -14.00
C PRO A 44 -1.96 -8.62 -15.00
N LYS A 45 -1.49 -9.10 -16.16
CA LYS A 45 -2.36 -9.70 -17.18
C LYS A 45 -3.07 -10.93 -16.61
N GLY A 46 -4.38 -11.04 -16.87
CA GLY A 46 -5.20 -12.17 -16.44
C GLY A 46 -5.64 -12.13 -14.96
N VAL A 47 -5.25 -11.09 -14.21
CA VAL A 47 -5.78 -10.84 -12.86
C VAL A 47 -7.05 -10.02 -12.97
N ASP A 48 -8.07 -10.42 -12.20
CA ASP A 48 -9.29 -9.64 -12.06
C ASP A 48 -9.04 -8.38 -11.22
N ALA A 49 -9.16 -7.22 -11.85
CA ALA A 49 -8.96 -5.93 -11.19
C ALA A 49 -9.98 -5.64 -10.08
N HIS A 50 -11.17 -6.28 -10.10
CA HIS A 50 -12.15 -6.14 -9.01
C HIS A 50 -11.63 -6.72 -7.69
N GLY A 51 -10.72 -7.70 -7.75
CA GLY A 51 -10.15 -8.34 -6.56
C GLY A 51 -9.03 -7.53 -5.88
N ILE A 52 -8.49 -6.50 -6.53
CA ILE A 52 -7.26 -5.83 -6.05
C ILE A 52 -7.50 -5.10 -4.73
N ALA A 53 -8.60 -4.33 -4.61
CA ALA A 53 -8.93 -3.61 -3.38
C ALA A 53 -9.12 -4.56 -2.18
N GLN A 54 -9.77 -5.70 -2.43
CA GLN A 54 -9.98 -6.75 -1.44
C GLN A 54 -8.65 -7.40 -1.05
N ASN A 55 -7.81 -7.75 -2.02
CA ASN A 55 -6.51 -8.36 -1.75
C ASN A 55 -5.59 -7.46 -0.94
N ILE A 56 -5.56 -6.15 -1.23
CA ILE A 56 -4.80 -5.16 -0.45
C ILE A 56 -5.33 -5.09 0.98
N SER A 57 -6.65 -4.96 1.15
CA SER A 57 -7.29 -4.91 2.46
C SER A 57 -7.03 -6.19 3.28
N SER A 58 -7.20 -7.37 2.68
CA SER A 58 -6.94 -8.64 3.34
C SER A 58 -5.46 -8.84 3.70
N ALA A 59 -4.54 -8.32 2.89
CA ALA A 59 -3.12 -8.34 3.25
C ALA A 59 -2.84 -7.46 4.47
N LEU A 60 -3.40 -6.23 4.50
CA LEU A 60 -3.31 -5.31 5.64
C LEU A 60 -3.91 -5.91 6.92
N GLU A 61 -5.06 -6.57 6.81
CA GLU A 61 -5.71 -7.26 7.93
C GLU A 61 -4.85 -8.41 8.48
N LYS A 62 -4.23 -9.21 7.60
CA LYS A 62 -3.29 -10.28 8.00
C LYS A 62 -2.06 -9.75 8.73
N MET A 63 -1.71 -8.49 8.49
CA MET A 63 -0.64 -7.75 9.18
C MET A 63 -1.16 -6.97 10.40
N ASN A 64 -2.41 -7.20 10.84
CA ASN A 64 -3.04 -6.53 11.98
C ASN A 64 -3.35 -5.04 11.81
N TYR A 65 -3.34 -4.52 10.58
CA TYR A 65 -3.91 -3.20 10.27
C TYR A 65 -5.41 -3.35 10.04
N LEU A 66 -6.18 -3.21 11.12
CA LEU A 66 -7.63 -3.43 11.18
C LEU A 66 -8.43 -2.12 11.17
N GLY A 67 -7.79 -1.00 10.84
CA GLY A 67 -8.46 0.28 10.65
C GLY A 67 -9.02 0.42 9.23
N THR A 68 -9.70 1.54 8.97
CA THR A 68 -10.23 1.83 7.63
C THR A 68 -9.10 2.03 6.63
N VAL A 69 -9.21 1.36 5.48
CA VAL A 69 -8.24 1.47 4.38
C VAL A 69 -8.80 2.37 3.28
N SER A 70 -8.01 3.35 2.87
CA SER A 70 -8.25 4.16 1.66
C SER A 70 -7.17 3.88 0.64
N ILE A 71 -7.54 3.61 -0.61
CA ILE A 71 -6.59 3.25 -1.67
C ILE A 71 -6.68 4.28 -2.80
N SER A 72 -5.53 4.86 -3.14
CA SER A 72 -5.38 5.82 -4.23
C SER A 72 -4.30 5.35 -5.19
N ALA A 73 -4.63 5.26 -6.47
CA ALA A 73 -3.69 4.96 -7.53
C ALA A 73 -3.32 6.24 -8.30
N PHE A 74 -2.06 6.36 -8.71
CA PHE A 74 -1.50 7.53 -9.38
C PHE A 74 -0.77 7.11 -10.64
N GLY A 75 -1.07 7.78 -11.76
CA GLY A 75 -0.44 7.52 -13.04
C GLY A 75 -1.22 8.10 -14.21
N ASP A 76 -0.69 7.95 -15.42
CA ASP A 76 -1.42 8.32 -16.64
C ASP A 76 -2.58 7.32 -16.88
N THR A 77 -3.76 7.70 -16.40
CA THR A 77 -4.98 6.91 -16.54
C THR A 77 -5.37 6.63 -17.99
N ASN A 78 -4.91 7.42 -18.98
CA ASN A 78 -5.17 7.14 -20.39
C ASN A 78 -4.46 5.89 -20.89
N ARG A 79 -3.41 5.46 -20.20
CA ARG A 79 -2.63 4.24 -20.52
C ARG A 79 -3.22 2.99 -19.87
N ILE A 80 -4.24 3.13 -19.02
CA ILE A 80 -4.91 2.02 -18.35
C ILE A 80 -6.12 1.59 -19.20
N PRO A 81 -6.32 0.29 -19.49
CA PRO A 81 -7.50 -0.17 -20.22
C PRO A 81 -8.81 0.25 -19.52
N PRO A 82 -9.83 0.72 -20.26
CA PRO A 82 -11.09 1.21 -19.66
C PRO A 82 -11.78 0.21 -18.73
N ALA A 83 -11.77 -1.08 -19.07
CA ALA A 83 -12.33 -2.14 -18.23
C ALA A 83 -11.63 -2.24 -16.87
N ILE A 84 -10.31 -2.04 -16.84
CA ILE A 84 -9.52 -2.03 -15.60
C ILE A 84 -9.81 -0.75 -14.81
N GLN A 85 -9.89 0.42 -15.48
CA GLN A 85 -10.26 1.66 -14.81
C GLN A 85 -11.63 1.56 -14.13
N GLN A 86 -12.62 1.00 -14.83
CA GLN A 86 -13.96 0.77 -14.30
C GLN A 86 -13.94 -0.19 -13.11
N ALA A 87 -13.24 -1.31 -13.23
CA ALA A 87 -13.11 -2.29 -12.15
C ALA A 87 -12.50 -1.65 -10.90
N LEU A 88 -11.39 -0.93 -11.03
CA LEU A 88 -10.73 -0.26 -9.90
C LEU A 88 -11.65 0.79 -9.25
N ASN A 89 -12.26 1.69 -10.04
CA ASN A 89 -13.19 2.69 -9.52
C ASN A 89 -14.40 2.07 -8.82
N SER A 90 -14.96 0.98 -9.36
CA SER A 90 -16.12 0.30 -8.77
C SER A 90 -15.83 -0.30 -7.39
N THR A 91 -14.55 -0.58 -7.09
CA THR A 91 -14.09 -1.11 -5.80
C THR A 91 -13.71 -0.01 -4.80
N GLY A 92 -13.87 1.27 -5.16
CA GLY A 92 -13.53 2.41 -4.31
C GLY A 92 -12.06 2.82 -4.35
N ILE A 93 -11.25 2.25 -5.26
CA ILE A 93 -9.89 2.75 -5.52
C ILE A 93 -10.01 4.07 -6.28
N ALA A 94 -9.45 5.15 -5.72
CA ALA A 94 -9.42 6.43 -6.39
C ALA A 94 -8.33 6.46 -7.47
N LEU A 95 -8.70 6.62 -8.74
CA LEU A 95 -7.74 6.81 -9.83
C LEU A 95 -7.43 8.31 -10.00
N ASN A 96 -6.19 8.69 -9.69
CA ASN A 96 -5.72 10.06 -9.80
C ASN A 96 -4.83 10.18 -11.04
N HIS A 97 -5.30 10.92 -12.04
CA HIS A 97 -4.56 11.14 -13.27
C HIS A 97 -3.34 12.03 -13.00
N VAL A 98 -2.16 11.49 -13.28
CA VAL A 98 -0.89 12.22 -13.28
C VAL A 98 -0.34 12.13 -14.70
N PRO A 99 -0.30 13.23 -15.47
CA PRO A 99 0.24 13.19 -16.83
C PRO A 99 1.70 12.76 -16.80
N ALA A 100 2.07 11.83 -17.68
CA ALA A 100 3.48 11.57 -17.93
C ALA A 100 4.12 12.88 -18.42
N GLY A 101 5.18 13.33 -17.75
CA GLY A 101 5.87 14.56 -18.13
C GLY A 101 6.31 14.48 -19.59
N SER A 102 6.08 15.55 -20.35
CA SER A 102 6.63 15.70 -21.70
C SER A 102 8.16 15.67 -21.62
N ILE A 103 8.78 14.66 -22.23
CA ILE A 103 10.22 14.64 -22.53
C ILE A 103 10.52 15.52 -23.74
#